data_AF-A0ABD5I0K6-F1
#
_entry.id   AF-A0ABD5I0K6-F1
#
_cell.length_a   1.000
_cell.length_b   1.000
_cell.length_c   1.000
_cell.angle_alpha   90.00
_cell.angle_beta   90.00
_cell.angle_gamma   90.00
#
_symmetry.space_group_name_H-M   'P 1'
#
loop_
_entity.id
_entity.type
_entity.pdbx_description
1 polymer ?
#
loop_
_entity_poly.entity_id
_entity_poly.type
_entity_poly.pdbx_seq_one_letter_code
_entity_poly.pdbx_strand_id
1 'polypeptide(L)'
;MHIERKKKSKCKLSKSEITQLYAEGKSTSEIATLANVSARYIRMVLSDNNVPRRAIGSWKRKYDITEDYFKTWSNNMAYILGFIAADGVIQKENQCVSISQKENYILEDIKKELKTNQPLYQNKKTGVYMLNINSKTIKDDLMNIHGIMPCKPFNIEFPFVPEEYLHHFVRGYFDGDGYVKYETYIVNFVGGSYNFMNSLHQILQNRNLRADLLNQNKHYRVILSGRKSIQLFSKSKIKTNSNCR
;
A
#
# COMPACT_ATOMS: atom_id res chain seq x y z
N MET A 1 33.24 -54.99 25.59
CA MET A 1 33.21 -54.22 24.32
C MET A 1 31.91 -53.41 24.28
N HIS A 2 31.95 -52.12 24.63
CA HIS A 2 30.80 -51.24 24.47
C HIS A 2 30.65 -50.87 23.01
N ILE A 3 29.60 -51.38 22.37
CA ILE A 3 29.20 -50.97 21.04
C ILE A 3 28.57 -49.59 21.18
N GLU A 4 29.34 -48.54 20.88
CA GLU A 4 28.79 -47.20 20.69
C GLU A 4 27.78 -47.23 19.54
N ARG A 5 26.49 -47.23 19.88
CA ARG A 5 25.42 -46.97 18.92
C ARG A 5 25.54 -45.50 18.48
N LYS A 6 26.27 -45.24 17.40
CA LYS A 6 26.17 -43.98 16.65
C LYS A 6 24.70 -43.79 16.24
N LYS A 7 23.96 -42.99 17.01
CA LYS A 7 22.63 -42.51 16.60
C LYS A 7 22.79 -41.84 15.25
N LYS A 8 22.34 -42.49 14.17
CA LYS A 8 22.24 -41.86 12.85
C LYS A 8 21.43 -40.59 13.05
N SER A 9 22.08 -39.44 12.91
CA SER A 9 21.43 -38.14 12.95
C SER A 9 20.29 -38.15 11.93
N LYS A 10 19.07 -37.81 12.36
CA LYS A 10 17.93 -37.63 11.44
C LYS A 10 18.15 -36.46 10.46
N CYS A 11 19.09 -35.58 10.79
CA CYS A 11 19.45 -34.42 9.98
C CYS A 11 20.35 -34.83 8.82
N LYS A 12 19.93 -34.48 7.60
CA LYS A 12 20.62 -34.79 6.34
C LYS A 12 21.75 -33.81 6.00
N LEU A 13 21.80 -32.66 6.65
CA LEU A 13 22.82 -31.63 6.45
C LEU A 13 23.68 -31.49 7.70
N SER A 14 24.96 -31.18 7.52
CA SER A 14 25.87 -30.74 8.57
C SER A 14 25.53 -29.32 9.04
N LYS A 15 26.04 -28.95 10.23
CA LYS A 15 25.84 -27.59 10.77
C LYS A 15 26.46 -26.51 9.87
N SER A 16 27.62 -26.78 9.26
CA SER A 16 28.30 -25.85 8.35
C SER A 16 27.51 -25.64 7.06
N GLU A 17 26.95 -26.71 6.47
CA GLU A 17 26.07 -26.60 5.30
C GLU A 17 24.81 -25.78 5.62
N ILE A 18 24.21 -25.97 6.80
CA ILE A 18 23.07 -25.17 7.26
C ILE A 18 23.42 -23.68 7.32
N THR A 19 24.57 -23.33 7.90
CA THR A 19 25.02 -21.93 8.00
C THR A 19 25.32 -21.33 6.63
N GLN A 20 25.91 -22.11 5.72
CA GLN A 20 26.24 -21.65 4.37
C GLN A 20 24.99 -21.44 3.51
N LEU A 21 24.05 -22.39 3.50
CA LEU A 21 22.78 -22.22 2.80
C LEU A 21 21.99 -21.00 3.32
N TYR A 22 22.10 -20.70 4.62
CA TYR A 22 21.53 -19.48 5.19
C TYR A 22 22.29 -18.21 4.76
N ALA A 23 23.61 -18.25 4.60
CA ALA A 23 24.35 -17.12 4.03
C ALA A 23 23.98 -16.86 2.55
N GLU A 24 23.73 -17.93 1.79
CA GLU A 24 23.30 -17.89 0.37
C GLU A 24 21.85 -17.41 0.17
N GLY A 25 21.12 -17.12 1.24
CA GLY A 25 19.79 -16.52 1.17
C GLY A 25 18.62 -17.49 1.33
N LYS A 26 18.83 -18.82 1.43
CA LYS A 26 17.74 -19.77 1.69
C LYS A 26 17.08 -19.51 3.05
N SER A 27 15.76 -19.63 3.10
CA SER A 27 14.99 -19.47 4.33
C SER A 27 15.21 -20.64 5.30
N THR A 28 14.94 -20.42 6.59
CA THR A 28 15.03 -21.50 7.59
C THR A 28 14.07 -22.66 7.29
N SER A 29 12.96 -22.39 6.59
CA SER A 29 11.98 -23.40 6.21
C SER A 29 12.49 -24.26 5.03
N GLU A 30 13.09 -23.63 4.01
CA GLU A 30 13.71 -24.37 2.91
C GLU A 30 14.86 -25.26 3.41
N ILE A 31 15.73 -24.70 4.27
CA ILE A 31 16.84 -25.47 4.85
C ILE A 31 16.31 -26.60 5.72
N ALA A 32 15.22 -26.39 6.48
CA ALA A 32 14.60 -27.42 7.30
C ALA A 32 14.08 -28.60 6.45
N THR A 33 13.44 -28.31 5.31
CA THR A 33 12.99 -29.33 4.37
C THR A 33 14.17 -30.10 3.78
N LEU A 34 15.23 -29.41 3.34
CA LEU A 34 16.45 -30.04 2.81
C LEU A 34 17.15 -30.92 3.86
N ALA A 35 17.26 -30.43 5.09
CA ALA A 35 17.87 -31.12 6.21
C ALA A 35 16.99 -32.21 6.84
N ASN A 36 15.70 -32.30 6.47
CA ASN A 36 14.72 -33.21 7.08
C ASN A 36 14.58 -33.01 8.60
N VAL A 37 14.46 -31.76 9.02
CA VAL A 37 14.33 -31.34 10.43
C VAL A 37 13.30 -30.23 10.56
N SER A 38 12.98 -29.82 11.78
CA SER A 38 12.09 -28.68 12.00
C SER A 38 12.83 -27.35 11.75
N ALA A 39 12.09 -26.31 11.33
CA ALA A 39 12.63 -24.95 11.25
C ALA A 39 13.14 -24.46 12.62
N ARG A 40 12.58 -24.96 13.74
CA ARG A 40 13.10 -24.70 15.09
C ARG A 40 14.52 -25.23 15.27
N TYR A 41 14.81 -26.43 14.78
CA TYR A 41 16.16 -26.98 14.83
C TYR A 41 17.15 -26.14 14.01
N ILE A 42 16.78 -25.73 12.79
CA ILE A 42 17.62 -24.82 11.99
C ILE A 42 17.86 -23.51 12.73
N ARG A 43 16.82 -22.95 13.38
CA ARG A 43 16.94 -21.76 14.20
C ARG A 43 17.91 -21.94 15.36
N MET A 44 17.89 -23.09 16.03
CA MET A 44 18.82 -23.44 17.11
C MET A 44 20.25 -23.53 16.58
N VAL A 45 20.49 -24.27 15.48
CA VAL A 45 21.82 -24.39 14.86
C VAL A 45 22.41 -23.03 14.51
N LEU A 46 21.62 -22.11 13.93
CA LEU A 46 22.09 -20.76 13.62
C LEU A 46 22.48 -19.98 14.89
N SER A 47 21.73 -20.14 15.98
CA SER A 47 22.02 -19.50 17.27
C SER A 47 23.30 -20.06 17.90
N ASP A 48 23.46 -21.39 17.90
CA ASP A 48 24.64 -22.07 18.46
C ASP A 48 25.94 -21.71 17.72
N ASN A 49 25.82 -21.29 16.45
CA ASN A 49 26.95 -20.87 15.61
C ASN A 49 27.08 -19.34 15.50
N ASN A 50 26.41 -18.57 16.37
CA ASN A 50 26.44 -17.10 16.39
C ASN A 50 26.10 -16.43 15.05
N VAL A 51 25.24 -17.06 14.24
CA VAL A 51 24.79 -16.46 12.97
C VAL A 51 23.68 -15.46 13.28
N PRO A 52 23.87 -14.16 12.98
CA PRO A 52 22.86 -13.15 13.24
C PRO A 52 21.61 -13.43 12.43
N ARG A 53 20.45 -13.17 13.04
CA ARG A 53 19.18 -13.23 12.32
C ARG A 53 19.14 -12.13 11.28
N ARG A 54 18.70 -12.49 10.08
CA ARG A 54 18.31 -11.51 9.08
C ARG A 54 17.27 -10.54 9.65
N ALA A 55 17.34 -9.29 9.23
CA ALA A 55 16.39 -8.27 9.64
C ALA A 55 14.96 -8.70 9.28
N ILE A 56 14.01 -8.34 10.14
CA ILE A 56 12.59 -8.58 9.86
C ILE A 56 12.22 -7.85 8.56
N GLY A 57 11.76 -8.60 7.56
CA GLY A 57 11.39 -8.08 6.25
C GLY A 57 12.42 -8.33 5.14
N SER A 58 13.64 -8.77 5.45
CA SER A 58 14.67 -9.06 4.43
C SER A 58 14.57 -10.47 3.83
N TRP A 59 13.39 -11.09 3.89
CA TRP A 59 13.15 -12.38 3.27
C TRP A 59 13.10 -12.20 1.76
N LYS A 60 13.53 -13.23 1.01
CA LYS A 60 13.40 -13.21 -0.44
C LYS A 60 11.92 -13.02 -0.80
N ARG A 61 11.61 -11.92 -1.49
CA ARG A 61 10.25 -11.63 -1.92
C ARG A 61 9.80 -12.65 -2.94
N LYS A 62 8.50 -12.95 -2.90
CA LYS A 62 7.83 -13.71 -3.96
C LYS A 62 7.58 -12.86 -5.21
N TYR A 63 7.31 -11.57 -5.01
CA TYR A 63 6.94 -10.61 -6.05
C TYR A 63 7.87 -9.41 -6.03
N ASP A 64 8.23 -8.91 -7.21
CA ASP A 64 9.03 -7.71 -7.36
C ASP A 64 8.23 -6.47 -6.95
N ILE A 65 8.90 -5.43 -6.47
CA ILE A 65 8.28 -4.14 -6.16
C ILE A 65 9.34 -3.06 -5.96
N THR A 66 9.02 -1.83 -6.36
CA THR A 66 9.80 -0.63 -6.03
C THR A 66 9.47 -0.19 -4.60
N GLU A 67 10.30 -0.53 -3.63
CA GLU A 67 10.00 -0.30 -2.20
C GLU A 67 10.09 1.15 -1.76
N ASP A 68 10.97 1.93 -2.36
CA ASP A 68 11.23 3.33 -2.08
C ASP A 68 10.32 4.30 -2.85
N TYR A 69 9.27 3.76 -3.48
CA TYR A 69 8.36 4.52 -4.35
C TYR A 69 7.75 5.75 -3.66
N PHE A 70 7.41 5.64 -2.36
CA PHE A 70 6.80 6.73 -1.61
C PHE A 70 7.80 7.70 -0.98
N LYS A 71 9.10 7.57 -1.25
CA LYS A 71 10.14 8.48 -0.71
C LYS A 71 10.42 9.68 -1.59
N THR A 72 10.11 9.58 -2.89
CA THR A 72 10.33 10.65 -3.86
C THR A 72 9.00 11.09 -4.45
N TRP A 73 8.73 12.39 -4.41
CA TRP A 73 7.52 12.93 -5.01
C TRP A 73 7.56 12.86 -6.54
N SER A 74 6.42 12.51 -7.11
CA SER A 74 6.14 12.59 -8.54
C SER A 74 4.64 12.77 -8.73
N ASN A 75 4.22 13.16 -9.93
CA ASN A 75 2.80 13.29 -10.27
C ASN A 75 2.03 11.97 -10.03
N ASN A 76 2.62 10.85 -10.44
CA ASN A 76 2.03 9.53 -10.25
C ASN A 76 2.06 9.09 -8.78
N MET A 77 3.14 9.36 -8.07
CA MET A 77 3.24 9.02 -6.64
C MET A 77 2.17 9.76 -5.84
N ALA A 78 2.00 11.06 -6.07
CA ALA A 78 0.99 11.86 -5.40
C ALA A 78 -0.43 11.37 -5.71
N TYR A 79 -0.71 11.05 -6.98
CA TYR A 79 -1.97 10.43 -7.38
C TYR A 79 -2.25 9.12 -6.63
N ILE A 80 -1.29 8.20 -6.61
CA ILE A 80 -1.44 6.91 -5.92
C ILE A 80 -1.59 7.10 -4.41
N LEU A 81 -0.85 8.04 -3.81
CA LEU A 81 -0.97 8.37 -2.39
C LEU A 81 -2.39 8.88 -2.06
N GLY A 82 -2.94 9.78 -2.88
CA GLY A 82 -4.31 10.25 -2.74
C GLY A 82 -5.33 9.12 -2.87
N PHE A 83 -5.13 8.23 -3.84
CA PHE A 83 -5.99 7.06 -4.05
C PHE A 83 -5.98 6.10 -2.85
N ILE A 84 -4.80 5.84 -2.26
CA ILE A 84 -4.65 5.07 -1.03
C ILE A 84 -5.31 5.79 0.16
N ALA A 85 -5.17 7.12 0.25
CA ALA A 85 -5.81 7.91 1.29
C ALA A 85 -7.35 7.86 1.23
N ALA A 86 -7.94 7.68 0.04
CA ALA A 86 -9.38 7.46 -0.14
C ALA A 86 -9.78 5.99 0.14
N ASP A 87 -9.29 5.05 -0.66
CA ASP A 87 -9.79 3.66 -0.71
C ASP A 87 -8.81 2.60 -0.21
N GLY A 88 -7.59 2.99 0.11
CA GLY A 88 -6.57 2.09 0.65
C GLY A 88 -6.85 1.64 2.09
N VAL A 89 -6.48 0.39 2.39
CA VAL A 89 -6.50 -0.20 3.72
C VAL A 89 -5.09 -0.61 4.11
N ILE A 90 -4.54 0.01 5.14
CA ILE A 90 -3.27 -0.41 5.76
C ILE A 90 -3.62 -1.39 6.89
N GLN A 91 -3.16 -2.63 6.76
CA GLN A 91 -3.38 -3.67 7.76
C GLN A 91 -2.53 -3.40 9.00
N LYS A 92 -3.07 -3.62 10.20
CA LYS A 92 -2.36 -3.36 11.45
C LYS A 92 -1.33 -4.45 11.77
N GLU A 93 -1.75 -5.71 11.64
CA GLU A 93 -1.02 -6.90 12.12
C GLU A 93 0.08 -7.36 11.16
N ASN A 94 -0.07 -7.09 9.86
CA ASN A 94 0.87 -7.53 8.83
C ASN A 94 1.42 -6.36 8.00
N GLN A 95 2.30 -6.65 7.05
CA GLN A 95 2.99 -5.65 6.23
C GLN A 95 2.25 -5.37 4.91
N CYS A 96 0.92 -5.48 4.93
CA CYS A 96 0.08 -5.38 3.73
C CYS A 96 -0.61 -4.02 3.63
N VAL A 97 -0.53 -3.43 2.45
CA VAL A 97 -1.35 -2.32 2.00
C VAL A 97 -2.29 -2.85 0.91
N SER A 98 -3.58 -2.78 1.15
CA SER A 98 -4.60 -3.33 0.27
C SER A 98 -5.35 -2.21 -0.43
N ILE A 99 -5.50 -2.31 -1.74
CA ILE A 99 -6.33 -1.41 -2.55
C ILE A 99 -7.39 -2.26 -3.23
N SER A 100 -8.65 -1.88 -3.11
CA SER A 100 -9.78 -2.65 -3.64
C SER A 100 -10.58 -1.82 -4.63
N GLN A 101 -10.88 -2.37 -5.80
CA GLN A 101 -11.67 -1.69 -6.83
C GLN A 101 -12.57 -2.66 -7.59
N LYS A 102 -13.73 -2.17 -8.05
CA LYS A 102 -14.64 -2.96 -8.88
C LYS A 102 -14.05 -3.22 -10.27
N GLU A 103 -13.45 -2.18 -10.85
CA GLU A 103 -12.76 -2.26 -12.13
C GLU A 103 -11.25 -2.40 -11.90
N ASN A 104 -10.59 -3.30 -12.63
CA ASN A 104 -9.20 -3.64 -12.36
C ASN A 104 -8.16 -2.71 -13.03
N TYR A 105 -8.55 -1.89 -14.01
CA TYR A 105 -7.61 -1.10 -14.83
C TYR A 105 -6.70 -0.20 -13.97
N ILE A 106 -7.27 0.48 -12.97
CA ILE A 106 -6.51 1.36 -12.08
C ILE A 106 -5.54 0.58 -11.19
N LEU A 107 -5.91 -0.63 -10.79
CA LEU A 107 -5.02 -1.50 -10.02
C LEU A 107 -3.86 -2.01 -10.89
N GLU A 108 -4.10 -2.28 -12.17
CA GLU A 108 -3.06 -2.65 -13.13
C GLU A 108 -2.11 -1.48 -13.43
N ASP A 109 -2.62 -0.26 -13.55
CA ASP A 109 -1.80 0.94 -13.69
C ASP A 109 -0.92 1.17 -12.46
N ILE A 110 -1.49 1.04 -11.25
CA ILE A 110 -0.74 1.11 -9.98
C ILE A 110 0.33 0.02 -9.93
N LYS A 111 0.03 -1.22 -10.35
CA LYS A 111 1.02 -2.30 -10.40
C LYS A 111 2.19 -1.97 -11.31
N LYS A 112 1.90 -1.45 -12.50
CA LYS A 112 2.91 -1.05 -13.48
C LYS A 112 3.81 0.05 -12.91
N GLU A 113 3.22 1.04 -12.27
CA GLU A 113 3.94 2.16 -11.65
C GLU A 113 4.83 1.71 -10.49
N LEU A 114 4.33 0.81 -9.64
CA LEU A 114 5.11 0.20 -8.55
C LEU A 114 6.10 -0.86 -9.03
N LYS A 115 6.12 -1.18 -10.33
CA LYS A 115 6.91 -2.25 -10.96
C LYS A 115 6.75 -3.59 -10.24
N THR A 116 5.51 -3.97 -9.93
CA THR A 116 5.21 -5.23 -9.24
C THR A 116 4.52 -6.24 -10.13
N ASN A 117 4.96 -7.50 -10.02
CA ASN A 117 4.32 -8.66 -10.65
C ASN A 117 3.32 -9.36 -9.71
N GLN A 118 2.91 -8.69 -8.62
CA GLN A 118 1.93 -9.22 -7.70
C GLN A 118 0.56 -9.42 -8.41
N PRO A 119 -0.04 -10.61 -8.36
CA PRO A 119 -1.34 -10.86 -8.98
C PRO A 119 -2.46 -10.11 -8.25
N LEU A 120 -3.46 -9.66 -9.02
CA LEU A 120 -4.71 -9.18 -8.47
C LEU A 120 -5.54 -10.37 -7.97
N TYR A 121 -6.12 -10.22 -6.80
CA TYR A 121 -7.10 -11.17 -6.28
C TYR A 121 -8.51 -10.65 -6.57
N GLN A 122 -9.39 -11.48 -7.11
CA GLN A 122 -10.80 -11.14 -7.26
C GLN A 122 -11.64 -11.89 -6.22
N ASN A 123 -12.43 -11.15 -5.45
CA ASN A 123 -13.41 -11.75 -4.56
C ASN A 123 -14.56 -12.31 -5.40
N LYS A 124 -14.70 -13.64 -5.40
CA LYS A 124 -15.71 -14.36 -6.20
C LYS A 124 -17.16 -13.97 -5.88
N LYS A 125 -17.43 -13.46 -4.67
CA LYS A 125 -18.79 -13.08 -4.25
C LYS A 125 -19.16 -11.66 -4.66
N THR A 126 -18.23 -10.73 -4.56
CA THR A 126 -18.49 -9.31 -4.78
C THR A 126 -17.99 -8.81 -6.14
N GLY A 127 -17.18 -9.59 -6.85
CA GLY A 127 -16.52 -9.20 -8.10
C GLY A 127 -15.38 -8.20 -7.92
N VAL A 128 -15.13 -7.72 -6.70
CA VAL A 128 -14.12 -6.69 -6.38
C VAL A 128 -12.71 -7.27 -6.52
N TYR A 129 -11.86 -6.56 -7.26
CA TYR A 129 -10.43 -6.83 -7.37
C TYR A 129 -9.67 -6.18 -6.22
N MET A 130 -8.59 -6.83 -5.78
CA MET A 130 -7.74 -6.40 -4.69
C MET A 130 -6.27 -6.53 -5.08
N LEU A 131 -5.52 -5.45 -4.88
CA LEU A 131 -4.07 -5.42 -4.93
C LEU A 131 -3.52 -5.38 -3.50
N ASN A 132 -2.79 -6.41 -3.08
CA ASN A 132 -2.33 -6.59 -1.71
C ASN A 132 -0.81 -6.40 -1.55
N ILE A 133 -0.31 -5.17 -1.58
CA ILE A 133 1.12 -4.88 -1.54
C ILE A 133 1.73 -5.32 -0.20
N ASN A 134 2.52 -6.39 -0.22
CA ASN A 134 3.24 -6.90 0.95
C ASN A 134 4.64 -6.28 1.01
N SER A 135 4.72 -5.09 1.63
CA SER A 135 5.98 -4.37 1.79
C SER A 135 6.01 -3.57 3.08
N LYS A 136 6.94 -3.94 3.95
CA LYS A 136 7.19 -3.22 5.19
C LYS A 136 7.64 -1.78 4.88
N THR A 137 8.56 -1.60 3.93
CA THR A 137 9.06 -0.28 3.54
C THR A 137 7.93 0.63 3.05
N ILE A 138 7.07 0.14 2.14
CA ILE A 138 5.94 0.95 1.65
C ILE A 138 4.95 1.26 2.76
N LYS A 139 4.63 0.30 3.63
CA LYS A 139 3.74 0.53 4.77
C LYS A 139 4.34 1.59 5.70
N ASP A 140 5.61 1.45 6.05
CA ASP A 140 6.31 2.38 6.93
C ASP A 140 6.44 3.77 6.29
N ASP A 141 6.66 3.87 4.97
CA ASP A 141 6.71 5.15 4.26
C ASP A 141 5.34 5.84 4.27
N LEU A 142 4.26 5.12 3.95
CA LEU A 142 2.89 5.66 4.01
C LEU A 142 2.53 6.17 5.41
N MET A 143 2.93 5.43 6.45
CA MET A 143 2.65 5.80 7.82
C MET A 143 3.53 6.96 8.31
N ASN A 144 4.84 6.83 8.19
CA ASN A 144 5.78 7.71 8.87
C ASN A 144 6.13 8.95 8.05
N ILE A 145 6.10 8.88 6.72
CA ILE A 145 6.35 10.03 5.84
C ILE A 145 5.04 10.76 5.55
N HIS A 146 4.00 10.01 5.21
CA HIS A 146 2.74 10.59 4.71
C HIS A 146 1.61 10.61 5.73
N GLY A 147 1.78 10.06 6.93
CA GLY A 147 0.76 10.12 7.98
C GLY A 147 -0.49 9.27 7.71
N ILE A 148 -0.47 8.36 6.73
CA ILE A 148 -1.60 7.49 6.41
C ILE A 148 -1.58 6.30 7.37
N MET A 149 -2.53 6.25 8.31
CA MET A 149 -2.55 5.26 9.40
C MET A 149 -3.45 4.04 9.11
N PRO A 150 -3.15 2.87 9.72
CA PRO A 150 -4.06 1.74 9.79
C PRO A 150 -5.39 2.12 10.44
N CYS A 151 -6.48 1.44 10.05
CA CYS A 151 -7.82 1.65 10.60
C CYS A 151 -8.20 3.14 10.63
N LYS A 152 -8.18 3.80 9.46
CA LYS A 152 -8.42 5.25 9.25
C LYS A 152 -9.34 5.81 10.33
N PRO A 153 -8.79 6.46 11.37
CA PRO A 153 -9.61 6.92 12.46
C PRO A 153 -10.44 8.12 11.98
N PHE A 154 -11.55 8.39 12.67
CA PHE A 154 -12.44 9.53 12.36
C PHE A 154 -11.75 10.90 12.49
N ASN A 155 -10.48 10.95 12.89
CA ASN A 155 -9.66 12.14 13.08
C ASN A 155 -8.35 12.12 12.27
N ILE A 156 -8.28 11.39 11.16
CA ILE A 156 -7.09 11.46 10.28
C ILE A 156 -6.89 12.89 9.77
N GLU A 157 -5.65 13.36 9.74
CA GLU A 157 -5.26 14.67 9.21
C GLU A 157 -4.99 14.59 7.71
N PHE A 158 -5.14 15.73 7.03
CA PHE A 158 -4.72 15.83 5.64
C PHE A 158 -3.18 15.75 5.56
N PRO A 159 -2.61 14.87 4.72
CA PRO A 159 -1.17 14.67 4.69
C PRO A 159 -0.46 15.90 4.12
N PHE A 160 0.80 16.10 4.49
CA PHE A 160 1.63 17.08 3.81
C PHE A 160 1.83 16.66 2.35
N VAL A 161 1.51 17.56 1.42
CA VAL A 161 1.73 17.38 -0.02
C VAL A 161 2.31 18.67 -0.59
N PRO A 162 3.47 18.65 -1.28
CA PRO A 162 4.01 19.84 -1.91
C PRO A 162 3.03 20.44 -2.92
N GLU A 163 2.99 21.77 -3.02
CA GLU A 163 1.98 22.51 -3.80
C GLU A 163 1.93 22.09 -5.27
N GLU A 164 3.09 21.76 -5.86
CA GLU A 164 3.21 21.27 -7.23
C GLU A 164 2.50 19.92 -7.45
N TYR A 165 2.45 19.05 -6.44
CA TYR A 165 1.84 17.72 -6.51
C TYR A 165 0.44 17.65 -5.90
N LEU A 166 0.02 18.69 -5.16
CA LEU A 166 -1.24 18.71 -4.42
C LEU A 166 -2.45 18.41 -5.31
N HIS A 167 -2.44 18.92 -6.54
CA HIS A 167 -3.52 18.65 -7.50
C HIS A 167 -3.60 17.18 -7.93
N HIS A 168 -2.47 16.48 -8.04
CA HIS A 168 -2.42 15.05 -8.33
C HIS A 168 -2.93 14.22 -7.14
N PHE A 169 -2.56 14.59 -5.92
CA PHE A 169 -3.09 13.97 -4.71
C PHE A 169 -4.61 14.11 -4.62
N VAL A 170 -5.15 15.33 -4.78
CA VAL A 170 -6.60 15.57 -4.72
C VAL A 170 -7.34 14.80 -5.82
N ARG A 171 -6.75 14.68 -7.02
CA ARG A 171 -7.30 13.85 -8.10
C ARG A 171 -7.32 12.36 -7.71
N GLY A 172 -6.24 11.85 -7.11
CA GLY A 172 -6.17 10.48 -6.63
C GLY A 172 -7.23 10.19 -5.57
N TYR A 173 -7.36 11.08 -4.59
CA TYR A 173 -8.39 10.97 -3.56
C TYR A 173 -9.81 11.01 -4.15
N PHE A 174 -10.05 11.90 -5.11
CA PHE A 174 -11.32 11.97 -5.83
C PHE A 174 -11.65 10.70 -6.60
N ASP A 175 -10.69 10.12 -7.33
CA ASP A 175 -10.95 8.91 -8.13
C ASP A 175 -11.22 7.68 -7.24
N GLY A 176 -10.83 7.71 -5.95
CA GLY A 176 -11.19 6.69 -4.95
C GLY A 176 -12.59 6.90 -4.36
N ASP A 177 -12.81 8.01 -3.65
CA ASP A 177 -14.05 8.22 -2.84
C ASP A 177 -14.90 9.42 -3.31
N GLY A 178 -14.68 9.88 -4.55
CA GLY A 178 -15.39 10.99 -5.15
C GLY A 178 -16.50 10.57 -6.11
N TYR A 179 -17.46 11.46 -6.33
CA TYR A 179 -18.56 11.24 -7.27
C TYR A 179 -19.00 12.52 -7.97
N VAL A 180 -19.36 12.40 -9.26
CA VAL A 180 -19.90 13.50 -10.07
C VAL A 180 -21.41 13.33 -10.21
N LYS A 181 -22.17 14.34 -9.80
CA LYS A 181 -23.60 14.46 -10.09
C LYS A 181 -23.79 15.30 -11.35
N TYR A 182 -24.06 14.63 -12.47
CA TYR A 182 -24.10 15.26 -13.79
C TYR A 182 -25.24 16.25 -13.95
N GLU A 183 -26.41 15.98 -13.36
CA GLU A 183 -27.62 16.80 -13.53
C GLU A 183 -27.44 18.20 -12.96
N THR A 184 -26.72 18.31 -11.85
CA THR A 184 -26.50 19.57 -11.13
C THR A 184 -25.11 20.15 -11.37
N TYR A 185 -24.25 19.48 -12.15
CA TYR A 185 -22.83 19.81 -12.29
C TYR A 185 -22.19 20.02 -10.92
N ILE A 186 -22.12 18.94 -10.13
CA ILE A 186 -21.52 18.96 -8.79
C ILE A 186 -20.50 17.84 -8.68
N VAL A 187 -19.34 18.15 -8.12
CA VAL A 187 -18.28 17.20 -7.77
C VAL A 187 -18.28 17.05 -6.25
N ASN A 188 -18.42 15.82 -5.76
CA ASN A 188 -18.43 15.52 -4.33
C ASN A 188 -17.16 14.75 -3.96
N PHE A 189 -16.57 15.12 -2.83
CA PHE A 189 -15.61 14.32 -2.10
C PHE A 189 -16.29 13.82 -0.84
N VAL A 190 -16.08 12.56 -0.49
CA VAL A 190 -16.57 11.96 0.76
C VAL A 190 -15.37 11.61 1.64
N GLY A 191 -15.59 11.61 2.95
CA GLY A 191 -14.56 11.22 3.92
C GLY A 191 -15.12 11.08 5.31
N GLY A 192 -14.52 10.18 6.11
CA GLY A 192 -14.93 9.94 7.49
C GLY A 192 -14.36 10.95 8.51
N SER A 193 -13.31 11.69 8.15
CA SER A 193 -12.63 12.63 9.06
C SER A 193 -12.98 14.08 8.76
N TYR A 194 -13.43 14.79 9.80
CA TYR A 194 -13.69 16.23 9.70
C TYR A 194 -12.41 17.00 9.37
N ASN A 195 -11.31 16.73 10.07
CA ASN A 195 -10.06 17.48 9.92
C ASN A 195 -9.50 17.37 8.50
N PHE A 196 -9.50 16.14 7.96
CA PHE A 196 -9.12 15.89 6.57
C PHE A 196 -10.00 16.66 5.60
N MET A 197 -11.32 16.56 5.76
CA MET A 197 -12.28 17.15 4.82
C MET A 197 -12.33 18.68 4.92
N ASN A 198 -12.14 19.24 6.10
CA ASN A 198 -12.01 20.68 6.29
C ASN A 198 -10.73 21.23 5.66
N SER A 199 -9.61 20.53 5.79
CA SER A 199 -8.36 20.90 5.13
C SER A 199 -8.49 20.85 3.60
N LEU A 200 -9.12 19.79 3.06
CA LEU A 200 -9.42 19.69 1.63
C LEU A 200 -10.32 20.84 1.16
N HIS A 201 -11.34 21.19 1.94
CA HIS A 201 -12.22 22.33 1.66
C HIS A 201 -11.43 23.64 1.59
N GLN A 202 -10.57 23.92 2.56
CA GLN A 202 -9.73 25.12 2.58
C GLN A 202 -8.76 25.17 1.37
N ILE A 203 -8.14 24.03 1.02
CA ILE A 203 -7.27 23.91 -0.17
C ILE A 203 -8.02 24.30 -1.44
N LEU A 204 -9.25 23.80 -1.60
CA LEU A 204 -10.07 24.10 -2.77
C LEU A 204 -10.50 25.57 -2.81
N GLN A 205 -10.89 26.15 -1.66
CA GLN A 205 -11.25 27.57 -1.56
C GLN A 205 -10.07 28.49 -1.88
N ASN A 206 -8.87 28.18 -1.37
CA ASN A 206 -7.64 28.94 -1.64
C ASN A 206 -7.26 28.94 -3.13
N ARG A 207 -7.71 27.94 -3.89
CA ARG A 207 -7.56 27.86 -5.35
C ARG A 207 -8.70 28.54 -6.12
N ASN A 208 -9.48 29.38 -5.44
CA ASN A 208 -10.64 30.08 -5.98
C ASN A 208 -11.72 29.14 -6.55
N LEU A 209 -11.83 27.93 -6.01
CA LEU A 209 -12.89 26.99 -6.34
C LEU A 209 -14.04 27.17 -5.35
N ARG A 210 -15.27 27.24 -5.88
CA ARG A 210 -16.48 27.29 -5.03
C ARG A 210 -16.70 25.91 -4.40
N ALA A 211 -16.25 25.77 -3.15
CA ALA A 211 -16.36 24.57 -2.34
C ALA A 211 -17.19 24.84 -1.09
N ASP A 212 -18.12 23.93 -0.78
CA ASP A 212 -18.92 23.93 0.45
C ASP A 212 -18.61 22.65 1.26
N LEU A 213 -18.57 22.74 2.60
CA LEU A 213 -18.39 21.60 3.49
C LEU A 213 -19.71 21.25 4.19
N LEU A 214 -20.19 20.02 4.00
CA LEU A 214 -21.38 19.50 4.68
C LEU A 214 -21.00 18.42 5.71
N ASN A 215 -21.59 18.51 6.89
CA ASN A 215 -21.51 17.49 7.93
C ASN A 215 -22.74 16.57 7.86
N GLN A 216 -22.53 15.27 7.69
CA GLN A 216 -23.56 14.25 7.83
C GLN A 216 -23.11 13.31 8.96
N ASN A 217 -24.01 12.88 9.85
CA ASN A 217 -23.69 12.19 11.12
C ASN A 217 -22.54 11.16 11.09
N LYS A 218 -22.32 10.46 9.96
CA LYS A 218 -21.29 9.42 9.80
C LYS A 218 -20.15 9.77 8.83
N HIS A 219 -20.27 10.85 8.06
CA HIS A 219 -19.30 11.24 7.03
C HIS A 219 -19.46 12.71 6.62
N TYR A 220 -18.38 13.30 6.13
CA TYR A 220 -18.33 14.68 5.68
C TYR A 220 -18.27 14.73 4.16
N ARG A 221 -18.77 15.83 3.58
CA ARG A 221 -18.75 16.04 2.13
C ARG A 221 -18.18 17.39 1.79
N VAL A 222 -17.18 17.42 0.90
CA VAL A 222 -16.77 18.66 0.24
C VAL A 222 -17.40 18.70 -1.14
N ILE A 223 -18.14 19.76 -1.41
CA ILE A 223 -18.97 19.91 -2.60
C ILE A 223 -18.41 21.04 -3.44
N LEU A 224 -17.85 20.68 -4.60
CA LEU A 224 -17.45 21.62 -5.62
C LEU A 224 -18.64 21.89 -6.56
N SER A 225 -18.99 23.17 -6.67
CA SER A 225 -20.09 23.64 -7.52
C SER A 225 -19.64 24.73 -8.48
N GLY A 226 -20.43 24.93 -9.53
CA GLY A 226 -20.18 25.95 -10.54
C GLY A 226 -19.31 25.46 -11.70
N ARG A 227 -19.73 25.79 -12.92
CA ARG A 227 -19.12 25.33 -14.16
C ARG A 227 -17.62 25.67 -14.25
N LYS A 228 -17.23 26.89 -13.85
CA LYS A 228 -15.82 27.33 -13.88
C LYS A 228 -14.94 26.50 -12.92
N SER A 229 -15.39 26.28 -11.68
CA SER A 229 -14.67 25.45 -10.70
C SER A 229 -14.46 24.03 -11.21
N ILE A 230 -15.51 23.43 -11.79
CA ILE A 230 -15.46 22.07 -12.31
C ILE A 230 -14.56 21.98 -13.54
N GLN A 231 -14.60 22.98 -14.44
CA GLN A 231 -13.69 23.03 -15.58
C GLN A 231 -12.24 23.21 -15.15
N LEU A 232 -11.96 24.00 -14.11
CA LEU A 232 -10.60 24.13 -13.57
C LEU A 232 -10.13 22.81 -12.96
N PHE A 233 -10.98 22.14 -12.19
CA PHE A 233 -10.70 20.82 -11.62
C PHE A 233 -10.52 19.73 -12.70
N SER A 234 -11.31 19.77 -13.78
CA SER A 234 -11.20 18.81 -14.88
C SER A 234 -10.00 19.09 -15.79
N LYS A 235 -9.62 20.35 -16.00
CA LYS A 235 -8.41 20.71 -16.76
C LYS A 235 -7.14 20.24 -16.05
N SER A 236 -7.15 20.17 -14.71
CA SER A 236 -6.09 19.48 -13.95
C SER A 236 -6.10 17.94 -14.08
N LYS A 237 -7.09 17.34 -14.77
CA LYS A 237 -7.12 15.88 -15.07
C LYS A 237 -6.42 15.46 -16.37
N ILE A 238 -5.80 16.37 -17.13
CA ILE A 238 -5.24 16.07 -18.46
C ILE A 238 -3.71 15.93 -18.32
N LYS A 239 -3.04 14.78 -18.39
CA LYS A 239 -3.14 13.64 -19.32
C LYS A 239 -2.88 12.32 -18.58
N THR A 240 -3.87 11.42 -18.51
CA THR A 240 -3.58 9.99 -18.57
C THR A 240 -3.98 9.54 -19.96
N ASN A 241 -3.03 9.01 -20.73
CA ASN A 241 -3.28 8.40 -22.02
C ASN A 241 -4.18 7.16 -21.81
N SER A 242 -5.49 7.37 -21.85
CA SER A 242 -6.45 6.30 -22.02
C SER A 242 -7.56 6.82 -22.93
N ASN A 243 -7.31 6.72 -24.24
CA ASN A 243 -8.37 6.63 -25.23
C ASN A 243 -9.17 5.36 -24.92
N CYS A 244 -10.29 5.50 -24.22
CA CYS A 244 -11.39 4.55 -24.31
C CYS A 244 -12.61 5.30 -24.80
N ARG A 245 -13.10 4.84 -25.95
CA ARG A 245 -14.31 5.29 -26.65
C ARG A 245 -15.56 4.99 -25.84
#